data_AF-A0A7V8EKB1-F1
#
_entry.id   AF-A0A7V8EKB1-F1
#
_cell.length_a   1.000
_cell.length_b   1.000
_cell.length_c   1.000
_cell.angle_alpha   90.00
_cell.angle_beta   90.00
_cell.angle_gamma   90.00
#
_symmetry.space_group_name_H-M   'P 1'
#
loop_
_entity.id
_entity.type
_entity.pdbx_description
1 polymer ?
#
loop_
_entity_poly.entity_id
_entity_poly.type
_entity_poly.pdbx_seq_one_letter_code
_entity_poly.pdbx_strand_id
1 'polypeptide(L)'
;MTVTTEEMIAICIAKLKSEGIDAFMGADPENEANTVLLAPSLQNPAGEICQMRVYGYLSFKLGGQKRKGLLMRHPVSGEPYDIYCYDSLESVQEAPDASELMVWSVHDGHPFDWTELSSGDAGWDNGWELLDCEHIEQRLAFLTYLSTCEMIDLPDPKPLTVDELRSIASSEISKGEPGRFCYAPNPSNQWHLKLDDAGDLVMSMSESQQQTKITAEHFDAQGRLVINGHIALTRSTPL
;
A
#
# COMPACT_ATOMS: atom_id res chain seq x y z
N MET A 1 -30.87 -22.85 8.61
CA MET A 1 -30.40 -22.37 9.92
C MET A 1 -29.87 -20.97 9.70
N THR A 2 -30.39 -19.99 10.43
CA THR A 2 -29.93 -18.60 10.39
C THR A 2 -28.84 -18.46 11.45
N VAL A 3 -27.63 -18.06 11.05
CA VAL A 3 -26.53 -17.80 11.99
C VAL A 3 -26.83 -16.52 12.74
N THR A 4 -26.70 -16.51 14.07
CA THR A 4 -26.90 -15.29 14.89
C THR A 4 -25.66 -14.41 14.89
N THR A 5 -25.81 -13.11 15.22
CA THR A 5 -24.67 -12.20 15.38
C THR A 5 -23.67 -12.71 16.44
N GLU A 6 -24.16 -13.30 17.54
CA GLU A 6 -23.32 -13.89 18.59
C GLU A 6 -22.49 -15.07 18.07
N GLU A 7 -23.08 -15.94 17.25
CA GLU A 7 -22.38 -17.04 16.61
C GLU A 7 -21.32 -16.52 15.62
N MET A 8 -21.62 -15.47 14.86
CA MET A 8 -20.64 -14.84 13.96
C MET A 8 -19.46 -14.23 14.72
N ILE A 9 -19.73 -13.57 15.85
CA ILE A 9 -18.70 -13.00 16.73
C ILE A 9 -17.79 -14.10 17.28
N ALA A 10 -18.37 -15.19 17.77
CA ALA A 10 -17.59 -16.33 18.29
C ALA A 10 -16.69 -16.94 17.21
N ILE A 11 -17.20 -17.09 15.98
CA ILE A 11 -16.41 -17.56 14.83
C ILE A 11 -15.28 -16.58 14.50
N CYS A 12 -15.56 -15.28 14.48
CA CYS A 12 -14.56 -14.24 14.21
C CYS A 12 -13.44 -14.27 15.26
N ILE A 13 -13.79 -14.30 16.55
CA ILE A 13 -12.81 -14.40 17.66
C ILE A 13 -11.94 -15.65 17.50
N ALA A 14 -12.54 -16.80 17.19
CA ALA A 14 -11.79 -18.04 17.02
C ALA A 14 -10.80 -17.96 15.83
N LYS A 15 -11.20 -17.35 14.71
CA LYS A 15 -10.33 -17.12 13.54
C LYS A 15 -9.21 -16.13 13.84
N LEU A 16 -9.50 -14.99 14.45
CA LEU A 16 -8.47 -14.03 14.85
C LEU A 16 -7.44 -14.68 15.78
N LYS A 17 -7.91 -15.50 16.73
CA LYS A 17 -7.04 -16.23 17.64
C LYS A 17 -6.14 -17.24 16.92
N SER A 18 -6.62 -17.93 15.89
CA SER A 18 -5.76 -18.80 15.08
C SER A 18 -4.69 -18.05 14.30
N GLU A 19 -4.92 -16.75 14.04
CA GLU A 19 -3.95 -15.84 13.43
C GLU A 19 -3.07 -15.10 14.46
N GLY A 20 -3.17 -15.44 15.76
CA GLY A 20 -2.41 -14.81 16.83
C GLY A 20 -2.93 -13.45 17.28
N ILE A 21 -4.16 -13.08 16.91
CA ILE A 21 -4.84 -11.86 17.35
C ILE A 21 -5.82 -12.22 18.47
N ASP A 22 -5.55 -11.74 19.68
CA ASP A 22 -6.50 -11.86 20.78
C ASP A 22 -7.67 -10.89 20.57
N ALA A 23 -8.88 -11.44 20.50
CA ALA A 23 -10.12 -10.69 20.37
C ALA A 23 -11.19 -11.20 21.35
N PHE A 24 -12.04 -10.30 21.83
CA PHE A 24 -13.09 -10.62 22.80
C PHE A 24 -14.20 -9.56 22.80
N MET A 25 -15.37 -9.92 23.31
CA MET A 25 -16.45 -8.95 23.57
C MET A 25 -16.17 -8.22 24.88
N GLY A 26 -16.23 -6.89 24.86
CA GLY A 26 -16.04 -6.04 26.04
C GLY A 26 -16.93 -4.81 26.02
N ALA A 27 -16.91 -4.05 27.10
CA ALA A 27 -17.59 -2.75 27.15
C ALA A 27 -16.93 -1.79 26.15
N ASP A 28 -17.77 -1.00 25.48
CA ASP A 28 -17.31 0.11 24.65
C ASP A 28 -16.59 1.16 25.52
N PRO A 29 -15.34 1.55 25.21
CA PRO A 29 -14.57 2.52 26.00
C PRO A 29 -15.25 3.89 26.14
N GLU A 30 -16.08 4.29 25.17
CA GLU A 30 -16.77 5.58 25.19
C GLU A 30 -18.16 5.48 25.83
N ASN A 31 -18.77 4.28 25.81
CA ASN A 31 -20.08 4.03 26.36
C ASN A 31 -20.18 2.64 26.98
N GLU A 32 -19.88 2.52 28.28
CA GLU A 32 -19.87 1.24 28.99
C GLU A 32 -21.21 0.46 28.96
N ALA A 33 -22.32 1.08 28.54
CA ALA A 33 -23.60 0.40 28.35
C ALA A 33 -23.67 -0.42 27.04
N ASN A 34 -22.77 -0.16 26.10
CA ASN A 34 -22.66 -0.89 24.84
C ASN A 34 -21.58 -1.97 24.90
N THR A 35 -21.79 -3.06 24.17
CA THR A 35 -20.77 -4.10 23.99
C THR A 35 -20.17 -4.01 22.60
N VAL A 36 -18.85 -4.08 22.51
CA VAL A 36 -18.10 -4.02 21.26
C VAL A 36 -17.12 -5.18 21.16
N LEU A 37 -16.82 -5.60 19.93
CA LEU A 37 -15.72 -6.53 19.66
C LEU A 37 -14.40 -5.77 19.81
N LEU A 38 -13.53 -6.23 20.70
CA LEU A 38 -12.21 -5.66 20.95
C LEU A 38 -11.12 -6.57 20.38
N ALA A 39 -10.08 -5.96 19.82
CA ALA A 39 -8.88 -6.62 19.30
C ALA A 39 -7.65 -5.74 19.62
N PRO A 40 -7.14 -5.75 20.87
CA PRO A 40 -6.23 -4.72 21.37
C PRO A 40 -4.93 -4.54 20.58
N SER A 41 -4.44 -5.58 19.91
CA SER A 41 -3.25 -5.47 19.05
C SER A 41 -3.49 -4.57 17.83
N LEU A 42 -4.74 -4.49 17.34
CA LEU A 42 -5.17 -3.71 16.18
C LEU A 42 -5.75 -2.33 16.54
N GLN A 43 -5.87 -2.02 17.83
CA GLN A 43 -6.55 -0.82 18.32
C GLN A 43 -5.61 0.22 18.91
N ASN A 44 -5.92 1.50 18.74
CA ASN A 44 -5.27 2.60 19.46
C ASN A 44 -5.63 2.57 20.97
N PRO A 45 -5.01 3.42 21.83
CA PRO A 45 -5.35 3.48 23.25
C PRO A 45 -6.81 3.87 23.56
N ALA A 46 -7.52 4.49 22.61
CA ALA A 46 -8.95 4.80 22.72
C ALA A 46 -9.85 3.59 22.38
N GLY A 47 -9.28 2.49 21.90
CA GLY A 47 -10.03 1.27 21.55
C GLY A 47 -10.59 1.26 20.13
N GLU A 48 -10.14 2.16 19.27
CA GLU A 48 -10.53 2.25 17.88
C GLU A 48 -9.55 1.49 17.00
N ILE A 49 -10.03 0.87 15.93
CA ILE A 49 -9.17 0.17 14.97
C ILE A 49 -8.27 1.21 14.29
N CYS A 50 -6.97 0.97 14.37
CA CYS A 50 -5.94 1.91 13.92
C CYS A 50 -5.24 1.38 12.68
N GLN A 51 -5.19 2.18 11.62
CA GLN A 51 -4.56 1.79 10.36
C GLN A 51 -3.10 1.35 10.54
N MET A 52 -2.30 2.09 11.31
CA MET A 52 -0.89 1.75 11.56
C MET A 52 -0.74 0.34 12.16
N ARG A 53 -1.61 -0.04 13.08
CA ARG A 53 -1.57 -1.36 13.73
C ARG A 53 -2.03 -2.48 12.80
N VAL A 54 -3.03 -2.21 11.97
CA VAL A 54 -3.47 -3.12 10.92
C VAL A 54 -2.32 -3.34 9.92
N TYR A 55 -1.70 -2.28 9.43
CA TYR A 55 -0.59 -2.36 8.47
C TYR A 55 0.62 -3.05 9.09
N GLY A 56 0.91 -2.80 10.38
CA GLY A 56 1.93 -3.54 11.13
C GLY A 56 1.67 -5.06 11.19
N TYR A 57 0.41 -5.47 11.41
CA TYR A 57 0.03 -6.88 11.35
C TYR A 57 0.20 -7.48 9.95
N LEU A 58 -0.21 -6.78 8.90
CA LEU A 58 -0.06 -7.22 7.51
C LEU A 58 1.42 -7.32 7.10
N SER A 59 2.20 -6.31 7.45
CA SER A 59 3.66 -6.25 7.28
C SER A 59 4.35 -7.45 7.95
N PHE A 60 4.00 -7.71 9.22
CA PHE A 60 4.51 -8.89 9.95
C PHE A 60 4.16 -10.20 9.24
N LYS A 61 2.94 -10.33 8.71
CA LYS A 61 2.52 -11.52 7.96
C LYS A 61 3.23 -11.68 6.62
N LEU A 62 3.53 -10.60 5.91
CA LEU A 62 4.34 -10.64 4.68
C LEU A 62 5.78 -11.07 4.96
N GLY A 63 6.34 -10.64 6.09
CA GLY A 63 7.70 -10.99 6.52
C GLY A 63 8.76 -10.59 5.48
N GLY A 64 8.62 -9.39 4.91
CA GLY A 64 9.60 -8.82 3.98
C GLY A 64 9.70 -9.50 2.61
N GLN A 65 8.74 -10.37 2.26
CA GLN A 65 8.79 -11.14 1.03
C GLN A 65 8.42 -10.29 -0.20
N LYS A 66 9.45 -9.84 -0.93
CA LYS A 66 9.36 -8.93 -2.10
C LYS A 66 8.52 -9.38 -3.29
N ARG A 67 8.25 -10.69 -3.43
CA ARG A 67 7.46 -11.24 -4.55
C ARG A 67 6.17 -11.89 -4.09
N LYS A 68 5.76 -11.56 -2.88
CA LYS A 68 4.53 -12.05 -2.29
C LYS A 68 3.60 -10.89 -2.02
N GLY A 69 2.32 -11.18 -2.10
CA GLY A 69 1.26 -10.30 -1.62
C GLY A 69 0.39 -11.03 -0.60
N LEU A 70 -0.23 -10.28 0.29
CA LEU A 70 -1.35 -10.76 1.09
C LEU A 70 -2.63 -10.39 0.36
N LEU A 71 -3.23 -11.38 -0.28
CA LEU A 71 -4.53 -11.27 -0.89
C LEU A 71 -5.61 -11.33 0.19
N MET A 72 -6.40 -10.28 0.28
CA MET A 72 -7.62 -10.24 1.06
C MET A 72 -8.81 -10.60 0.20
N ARG A 73 -9.74 -11.36 0.78
CA ARG A 73 -10.98 -11.77 0.11
C ARG A 73 -12.18 -11.33 0.91
N HIS A 74 -13.23 -10.93 0.20
CA HIS A 74 -14.51 -10.67 0.82
C HIS A 74 -14.99 -11.95 1.54
N PRO A 75 -15.31 -11.91 2.84
CA PRO A 75 -15.49 -13.10 3.67
C PRO A 75 -16.70 -13.97 3.30
N VAL A 76 -17.67 -13.41 2.55
CA VAL A 76 -18.88 -14.13 2.09
C VAL A 76 -18.73 -14.64 0.65
N SER A 77 -18.49 -13.76 -0.31
CA SER A 77 -18.37 -14.13 -1.74
C SER A 77 -17.04 -14.81 -2.09
N GLY A 78 -15.97 -14.61 -1.31
CA GLY A 78 -14.63 -15.09 -1.63
C GLY A 78 -13.91 -14.28 -2.72
N GLU A 79 -14.57 -13.26 -3.27
CA GLU A 79 -14.02 -12.38 -4.29
C GLU A 79 -12.79 -11.63 -3.74
N PRO A 80 -11.72 -11.49 -4.54
CA PRO A 80 -10.55 -10.73 -4.14
C PRO A 80 -10.92 -9.25 -3.95
N TYR A 81 -10.36 -8.62 -2.91
CA TYR A 81 -10.66 -7.22 -2.58
C TYR A 81 -9.40 -6.35 -2.57
N ASP A 82 -8.39 -6.67 -1.77
CA ASP A 82 -7.11 -5.96 -1.75
C ASP A 82 -5.93 -6.93 -1.81
N ILE A 83 -4.81 -6.46 -2.35
CA ILE A 83 -3.51 -7.12 -2.25
C ILE A 83 -2.55 -6.15 -1.59
N TYR A 84 -2.00 -6.54 -0.43
CA TYR A 84 -0.96 -5.80 0.26
C TYR A 84 0.42 -6.38 -0.05
N CYS A 85 1.38 -5.54 -0.41
CA CYS A 85 2.73 -5.98 -0.75
C CYS A 85 3.77 -4.86 -0.57
N TYR A 86 5.05 -5.23 -0.62
CA TYR A 86 6.15 -4.28 -0.75
C TYR A 86 6.52 -4.08 -2.21
N ASP A 87 7.24 -2.99 -2.50
CA ASP A 87 7.86 -2.81 -3.80
C ASP A 87 8.88 -3.95 -3.98
N SER A 88 8.64 -4.78 -4.99
CA SER A 88 9.50 -5.93 -5.28
C SER A 88 10.93 -5.54 -5.63
N LEU A 89 11.14 -4.28 -6.01
CA LEU A 89 12.38 -3.75 -6.57
C LEU A 89 13.14 -2.82 -5.62
N GLU A 90 12.54 -2.38 -4.51
CA GLU A 90 13.25 -1.59 -3.50
C GLU A 90 13.98 -2.48 -2.49
N SER A 91 15.08 -1.97 -1.91
CA SER A 91 15.76 -2.62 -0.81
C SER A 91 14.94 -2.43 0.46
N VAL A 92 13.92 -3.27 0.66
CA VAL A 92 13.09 -3.31 1.87
C VAL A 92 13.99 -3.28 3.10
N GLN A 93 14.01 -2.15 3.78
CA GLN A 93 14.44 -2.10 5.16
C GLN A 93 13.15 -1.91 5.93
N GLU A 94 12.48 -3.04 6.24
CA GLU A 94 11.14 -3.08 6.85
C GLU A 94 11.00 -1.93 7.85
N ALA A 95 10.28 -0.89 7.43
CA ALA A 95 10.09 0.24 8.31
C ALA A 95 9.28 -0.24 9.52
N PRO A 96 9.67 0.09 10.77
CA PRO A 96 9.00 -0.41 11.98
C PRO A 96 7.50 -0.11 12.05
N ASP A 97 7.05 0.89 11.31
CA ASP A 97 5.68 1.38 11.21
C ASP A 97 4.90 0.84 9.99
N ALA A 98 5.52 -0.05 9.20
CA ALA A 98 5.00 -0.56 7.94
C ALA A 98 4.75 0.52 6.86
N SER A 99 5.45 1.66 6.92
CA SER A 99 5.35 2.77 5.95
C SER A 99 5.59 2.40 4.49
N GLU A 100 6.31 1.29 4.26
CA GLU A 100 6.63 0.78 2.94
C GLU A 100 5.53 -0.13 2.36
N LEU A 101 4.48 -0.43 3.12
CA LEU A 101 3.41 -1.30 2.66
C LEU A 101 2.53 -0.57 1.65
N MET A 102 2.38 -1.15 0.47
CA MET A 102 1.49 -0.67 -0.57
C MET A 102 0.26 -1.57 -0.70
N VAL A 103 -0.82 -0.98 -1.21
CA VAL A 103 -2.08 -1.70 -1.48
C VAL A 103 -2.49 -1.52 -2.93
N TRP A 104 -2.86 -2.64 -3.56
CA TRP A 104 -3.58 -2.69 -4.82
C TRP A 104 -5.00 -3.18 -4.54
N SER A 105 -5.99 -2.34 -4.79
CA SER A 105 -7.40 -2.71 -4.63
C SER A 105 -7.92 -3.30 -5.94
N VAL A 106 -8.60 -4.42 -5.82
CA VAL A 106 -9.15 -5.15 -6.96
C VAL A 106 -10.27 -4.32 -7.58
N HIS A 107 -10.11 -4.02 -8.87
CA HIS A 107 -11.16 -3.48 -9.72
C HIS A 107 -11.78 -4.63 -10.51
N ASP A 108 -13.12 -4.64 -10.65
CA ASP A 108 -13.93 -5.72 -11.25
C ASP A 108 -13.23 -6.50 -12.38
N GLY A 109 -12.60 -7.64 -12.03
CA GLY A 109 -12.00 -8.59 -12.97
C GLY A 109 -10.61 -8.22 -13.53
N HIS A 110 -9.97 -7.16 -13.06
CA HIS A 110 -8.63 -6.77 -13.50
C HIS A 110 -7.54 -7.63 -12.84
N PRO A 111 -6.50 -8.07 -13.57
CA PRO A 111 -5.33 -8.70 -12.95
C PRO A 111 -4.52 -7.65 -12.18
N PHE A 112 -3.77 -8.10 -11.17
CA PHE A 112 -2.86 -7.25 -10.40
C PHE A 112 -1.91 -6.45 -11.31
N ASP A 113 -1.81 -5.15 -11.07
CA ASP A 113 -0.91 -4.23 -11.78
C ASP A 113 -0.06 -3.43 -10.79
N TRP A 114 1.27 -3.51 -10.97
CA TRP A 114 2.24 -2.75 -10.18
C TRP A 114 2.06 -1.24 -10.32
N THR A 115 1.49 -0.73 -11.42
CA THR A 115 1.32 0.72 -11.63
C THR A 115 0.14 1.32 -10.88
N GLU A 116 -0.76 0.48 -10.36
CA GLU A 116 -1.97 0.90 -9.63
C GLU A 116 -1.79 0.77 -8.11
N LEU A 117 -0.57 0.50 -7.65
CA LEU A 117 -0.25 0.46 -6.23
C LEU A 117 -0.38 1.86 -5.63
N SER A 118 -1.04 1.91 -4.48
CA SER A 118 -1.11 3.10 -3.63
C SER A 118 -0.26 2.90 -2.39
N SER A 119 0.57 3.90 -2.07
CA SER A 119 1.25 3.99 -0.78
C SER A 119 0.31 4.61 0.25
N GLY A 120 0.45 4.23 1.52
CA GLY A 120 -0.19 4.98 2.60
C GLY A 120 0.28 6.44 2.57
N ASP A 121 -0.66 7.38 2.70
CA ASP A 121 -0.42 8.81 2.56
C ASP A 121 0.55 9.35 3.64
N ALA A 122 1.18 10.51 3.38
CA ALA A 122 2.29 11.09 4.17
C ALA A 122 1.96 11.55 5.62
N GLY A 123 0.87 11.07 6.21
CA GLY A 123 0.40 11.36 7.57
C GLY A 123 0.59 10.20 8.57
N TRP A 124 1.59 9.35 8.33
CA TRP A 124 1.81 8.07 9.01
C TRP A 124 2.09 8.16 10.52
N ASP A 125 2.47 9.33 11.05
CA ASP A 125 3.07 9.48 12.38
C ASP A 125 2.28 8.83 13.54
N ASN A 126 0.96 8.63 13.41
CA ASN A 126 0.16 7.84 14.35
C ASN A 126 -0.82 6.85 13.71
N GLY A 127 -0.92 6.82 12.37
CA GLY A 127 -2.08 6.29 11.64
C GLY A 127 -3.39 7.01 11.97
N TRP A 128 -4.42 6.81 11.16
CA TRP A 128 -5.78 7.27 11.47
C TRP A 128 -6.69 6.12 11.92
N GLU A 129 -7.72 6.51 12.66
CA GLU A 129 -8.84 5.63 13.00
C GLU A 129 -9.59 5.25 11.72
N LEU A 130 -9.98 3.98 11.63
CA LEU A 130 -10.90 3.54 10.61
C LEU A 130 -12.33 3.89 11.08
N LEU A 131 -12.78 5.09 10.71
CA LEU A 131 -14.08 5.66 11.10
C LEU A 131 -15.27 4.75 10.74
N ASP A 132 -15.12 3.88 9.74
CA ASP A 132 -16.15 2.91 9.34
C ASP A 132 -16.18 1.65 10.23
N CYS A 133 -15.59 1.67 11.44
CA CYS A 133 -15.54 0.53 12.38
C CYS A 133 -16.14 0.87 13.76
N GLU A 134 -17.03 1.86 13.83
CA GLU A 134 -17.73 2.31 15.03
C GLU A 134 -18.80 1.30 15.49
N HIS A 135 -19.55 0.70 14.55
CA HIS A 135 -20.59 -0.27 14.89
C HIS A 135 -20.07 -1.71 14.94
N ILE A 136 -20.71 -2.54 15.78
CA ILE A 136 -20.28 -3.93 16.01
C ILE A 136 -20.30 -4.76 14.72
N GLU A 137 -21.28 -4.56 13.84
CA GLU A 137 -21.40 -5.28 12.58
C GLU A 137 -20.27 -4.91 11.61
N GLN A 138 -19.93 -3.62 11.55
CA GLN A 138 -18.86 -3.13 10.71
C GLN A 138 -17.50 -3.62 11.21
N ARG A 139 -17.27 -3.53 12.52
CA ARG A 139 -16.05 -4.02 13.14
C ARG A 139 -15.90 -5.53 12.98
N LEU A 140 -17.00 -6.28 13.13
CA LEU A 140 -17.05 -7.72 12.85
C LEU A 140 -16.71 -8.03 11.38
N ALA A 141 -17.29 -7.27 10.43
CA ALA A 141 -17.01 -7.43 9.01
C ALA A 141 -15.52 -7.17 8.71
N PHE A 142 -14.96 -6.07 9.21
CA PHE A 142 -13.57 -5.69 9.03
C PHE A 142 -12.59 -6.70 9.64
N LEU A 143 -12.83 -7.13 10.88
CA LEU A 143 -11.96 -8.11 11.53
C LEU A 143 -12.07 -9.49 10.88
N THR A 144 -13.26 -9.87 10.41
CA THR A 144 -13.42 -11.10 9.62
C THR A 144 -12.69 -10.99 8.30
N TYR A 145 -12.74 -9.84 7.64
CA TYR A 145 -11.97 -9.56 6.43
C TYR A 145 -10.45 -9.70 6.64
N LEU A 146 -9.88 -9.14 7.71
CA LEU A 146 -8.45 -9.32 8.01
C LEU A 146 -8.04 -10.79 8.24
N SER A 147 -8.98 -11.64 8.66
CA SER A 147 -8.75 -13.07 8.86
C SER A 147 -8.79 -13.90 7.56
N THR A 148 -9.14 -13.30 6.41
CA THR A 148 -9.18 -14.01 5.11
C THR A 148 -7.89 -13.86 4.30
N CYS A 149 -6.86 -13.21 4.86
CA CYS A 149 -5.59 -13.00 4.16
C CYS A 149 -4.92 -14.32 3.75
N GLU A 150 -4.54 -14.38 2.48
CA GLU A 150 -3.81 -15.49 1.88
C GLU A 150 -2.52 -14.98 1.23
N MET A 151 -1.41 -15.66 1.47
CA MET A 151 -0.14 -15.34 0.81
C MET A 151 -0.17 -15.84 -0.64
N ILE A 152 0.04 -14.94 -1.60
CA ILE A 152 0.07 -15.25 -3.03
C ILE A 152 1.41 -14.87 -3.67
N ASP A 153 1.76 -15.52 -4.78
CA ASP A 153 2.85 -15.08 -5.65
C ASP A 153 2.40 -13.91 -6.53
N LEU A 154 3.22 -12.86 -6.58
CA LEU A 154 2.99 -11.71 -7.46
C LEU A 154 3.76 -11.87 -8.78
N PRO A 155 3.21 -11.38 -9.90
CA PRO A 155 3.93 -11.39 -11.17
C PRO A 155 5.17 -10.48 -11.11
N ASP A 156 6.20 -10.81 -11.88
CA ASP A 156 7.36 -9.93 -12.00
C ASP A 156 6.96 -8.57 -12.61
N PRO A 157 7.46 -7.44 -12.08
CA PRO A 157 7.22 -6.14 -12.69
C PRO A 157 7.74 -6.09 -14.11
N LYS A 158 6.96 -5.49 -15.01
CA LYS A 158 7.45 -5.19 -16.36
C LYS A 158 8.48 -4.05 -16.27
N PRO A 159 9.59 -4.14 -17.04
CA PRO A 159 10.58 -3.07 -17.07
C PRO A 159 9.95 -1.77 -17.58
N LEU A 160 10.34 -0.63 -17.00
CA LEU A 160 9.97 0.68 -17.55
C LEU A 160 10.67 0.87 -18.89
N THR A 161 9.96 1.50 -19.82
CA THR A 161 10.50 1.86 -21.13
C THR A 161 10.58 3.37 -21.32
N VAL A 162 11.51 3.83 -22.16
CA VAL A 162 11.65 5.25 -22.50
C VAL A 162 10.35 5.82 -23.08
N ASP A 163 9.61 5.04 -23.88
CA ASP A 163 8.37 5.47 -24.50
C ASP A 163 7.23 5.62 -23.49
N GLU A 164 7.11 4.69 -22.53
CA GLU A 164 6.17 4.84 -21.40
C GLU A 164 6.48 6.10 -20.60
N LEU A 165 7.75 6.31 -20.23
CA LEU A 165 8.19 7.48 -19.50
C LEU A 165 7.91 8.80 -20.25
N ARG A 166 8.11 8.80 -21.57
CA ARG A 166 7.77 9.94 -22.44
C ARG A 166 6.27 10.22 -22.41
N SER A 167 5.44 9.18 -22.49
CA SER A 167 3.98 9.31 -22.40
C SER A 167 3.53 9.88 -21.05
N ILE A 168 4.12 9.40 -19.95
CA ILE A 168 3.85 9.91 -18.60
C ILE A 168 4.24 11.38 -18.50
N ALA A 169 5.47 11.74 -18.91
CA ALA A 169 5.94 13.12 -18.91
C ALA A 169 5.05 14.04 -19.77
N SER A 170 4.62 13.59 -20.95
CA SER A 170 3.65 14.35 -21.77
C SER A 170 2.31 14.55 -21.07
N SER A 171 1.80 13.51 -20.39
CA SER A 171 0.53 13.59 -19.67
C SER A 171 0.59 14.58 -18.52
N GLU A 172 1.67 14.57 -17.72
CA GLU A 172 1.84 15.51 -16.60
C GLU A 172 1.91 16.97 -17.07
N ILE A 173 2.67 17.24 -18.13
CA ILE A 173 2.72 18.58 -18.75
C ILE A 173 1.32 19.02 -19.22
N SER A 174 0.53 18.11 -19.79
CA SER A 174 -0.84 18.43 -20.25
C SER A 174 -1.79 18.78 -19.10
N LYS A 175 -1.52 18.31 -17.88
CA LYS A 175 -2.24 18.68 -16.65
C LYS A 175 -1.74 19.98 -16.01
N GLY A 176 -0.65 20.57 -16.53
CA GLY A 176 -0.01 21.77 -15.98
C GLY A 176 1.04 21.48 -14.90
N GLU A 177 1.40 20.21 -14.71
CA GLU A 177 2.41 19.79 -13.73
C GLU A 177 3.83 20.01 -14.26
N PRO A 178 4.83 20.29 -13.40
CA PRO A 178 6.21 20.53 -13.80
C PRO A 178 6.92 19.31 -14.41
N GLY A 179 6.31 18.13 -14.29
CA GLY A 179 6.81 16.84 -14.70
C GLY A 179 6.47 15.76 -13.68
N ARG A 180 6.84 14.53 -13.99
CA ARG A 180 6.65 13.39 -13.10
C ARG A 180 7.66 13.41 -11.96
N PHE A 181 7.19 13.45 -10.71
CA PHE A 181 8.06 13.33 -9.54
C PHE A 181 8.85 12.01 -9.56
N CYS A 182 10.10 12.09 -9.15
CA CYS A 182 11.03 10.95 -9.06
C CYS A 182 11.75 11.01 -7.71
N TYR A 183 12.11 9.83 -7.19
CA TYR A 183 12.91 9.73 -5.98
C TYR A 183 14.28 10.37 -6.20
N ALA A 184 14.71 11.13 -5.20
CA ALA A 184 15.99 11.78 -5.17
C ALA A 184 16.78 11.31 -3.95
N PRO A 185 18.13 11.25 -4.03
CA PRO A 185 18.97 10.86 -2.90
C PRO A 185 18.81 11.76 -1.67
N ASN A 186 18.45 13.02 -1.89
CA ASN A 186 18.19 14.00 -0.84
C ASN A 186 16.73 14.45 -0.92
N PRO A 187 15.91 14.25 0.12
CA PRO A 187 14.51 14.66 0.15
C PRO A 187 14.27 16.15 -0.12
N SER A 188 15.27 17.02 0.16
CA SER A 188 15.16 18.45 -0.13
C SER A 188 15.33 18.80 -1.61
N ASN A 189 15.84 17.87 -2.43
CA ASN A 189 16.08 18.06 -3.86
C ASN A 189 15.02 17.28 -4.64
N GLN A 190 14.11 17.98 -5.31
CA GLN A 190 13.03 17.34 -6.05
C GLN A 190 13.47 17.04 -7.47
N TRP A 191 13.36 15.77 -7.86
CA TRP A 191 13.67 15.32 -9.21
C TRP A 191 12.37 15.19 -10.00
N HIS A 192 12.36 15.77 -11.20
CA HIS A 192 11.21 15.76 -12.09
C HIS A 192 11.61 15.26 -13.47
N LEU A 193 10.93 14.22 -13.92
CA LEU A 193 11.02 13.71 -15.28
C LEU A 193 10.05 14.47 -16.18
N LYS A 194 10.57 15.12 -17.22
CA LYS A 194 9.78 15.97 -18.14
C LYS A 194 10.30 15.88 -19.56
N LEU A 195 9.64 16.60 -20.47
CA LEU A 195 10.15 16.82 -21.82
C LEU A 195 10.82 18.18 -21.91
N ASP A 196 11.94 18.25 -22.63
CA ASP A 196 12.57 19.52 -23.00
C ASP A 196 11.88 20.17 -24.22
N ASP A 197 12.39 21.33 -24.65
CA ASP A 197 11.84 22.07 -25.79
C ASP A 197 11.95 21.31 -27.13
N ALA A 198 12.88 20.35 -27.23
CA ALA A 198 13.03 19.47 -28.38
C ALA A 198 12.13 18.22 -28.28
N GLY A 199 11.40 18.06 -27.17
CA GLY A 199 10.58 16.89 -26.88
C GLY A 199 11.39 15.70 -26.38
N ASP A 200 12.67 15.86 -26.04
CA ASP A 200 13.47 14.79 -25.45
C ASP A 200 13.12 14.59 -23.97
N LEU A 201 13.18 13.32 -23.52
CA LEU A 201 12.95 12.98 -22.13
C LEU A 201 14.17 13.41 -21.30
N VAL A 202 13.94 14.23 -20.28
CA VAL A 202 14.99 14.78 -19.41
C VAL A 202 14.61 14.69 -17.93
N MET A 203 15.61 14.44 -17.09
CA MET A 203 15.51 14.62 -15.65
C MET A 203 15.97 16.01 -15.25
N SER A 204 15.12 16.75 -14.56
CA SER A 204 15.37 18.09 -14.01
C SER A 204 15.49 17.98 -12.49
N MET A 205 16.57 18.52 -11.92
CA MET A 205 16.79 18.51 -10.46
C MET A 205 16.58 19.92 -9.92
N SER A 206 15.72 20.12 -8.92
CA SER A 206 15.28 21.45 -8.48
C SER A 206 16.41 22.40 -8.07
N GLU A 207 17.51 21.88 -7.53
CA GLU A 207 18.66 22.68 -7.09
C GLU A 207 19.63 23.06 -8.23
N SER A 208 19.47 22.50 -9.43
CA SER A 208 20.37 22.74 -10.56
C SER A 208 19.57 23.07 -11.83
N GLN A 209 20.01 24.07 -12.61
CA GLN A 209 19.50 24.24 -13.98
C GLN A 209 19.96 23.10 -14.93
N GLN A 210 20.65 22.10 -14.41
CA GLN A 210 21.18 20.99 -15.17
C GLN A 210 20.06 19.99 -15.47
N GLN A 211 19.96 19.63 -16.74
CA GLN A 211 19.06 18.59 -17.22
C GLN A 211 19.89 17.40 -17.69
N THR A 212 19.47 16.19 -17.32
CA THR A 212 20.09 14.95 -17.76
C THR A 212 19.17 14.28 -18.77
N LYS A 213 19.64 14.09 -20.00
CA LYS A 213 18.86 13.39 -21.03
C LYS A 213 18.71 11.92 -20.68
N ILE A 214 17.48 11.44 -20.66
CA ILE A 214 17.15 10.05 -20.34
C ILE A 214 17.17 9.21 -21.61
N THR A 215 17.94 8.13 -21.55
CA THR A 215 18.15 7.16 -22.63
C THR A 215 18.10 5.75 -22.05
N ALA A 216 18.14 4.72 -22.90
CA ALA A 216 18.14 3.32 -22.48
C ALA A 216 19.29 2.95 -21.52
N GLU A 217 20.41 3.68 -21.53
CA GLU A 217 21.55 3.44 -20.64
C GLU A 217 21.25 3.77 -19.17
N HIS A 218 20.19 4.53 -18.91
CA HIS A 218 19.75 4.88 -17.57
C HIS A 218 18.81 3.82 -16.97
N PHE A 219 18.60 2.70 -17.66
CA PHE A 219 17.81 1.60 -17.14
C PHE A 219 18.71 0.45 -16.72
N ASP A 220 18.51 -0.06 -15.51
CA ASP A 220 19.24 -1.24 -15.05
C ASP A 220 18.64 -2.54 -15.59
N ALA A 221 19.23 -3.67 -15.20
CA ALA A 221 18.80 -5.00 -15.64
C ALA A 221 17.36 -5.37 -15.17
N GLN A 222 16.83 -4.64 -14.18
CA GLN A 222 15.47 -4.78 -13.66
C GLN A 222 14.50 -3.79 -14.34
N GLY A 223 14.99 -2.96 -15.26
CA GLY A 223 14.19 -1.95 -15.96
C GLY A 223 13.76 -0.79 -15.09
N ARG A 224 14.55 -0.44 -14.06
CA ARG A 224 14.33 0.73 -13.19
C ARG A 224 15.09 1.92 -13.76
N LEU A 225 14.54 3.13 -13.60
CA LEU A 225 15.25 4.34 -13.98
C LEU A 225 16.31 4.64 -12.92
N VAL A 226 17.58 4.60 -13.30
CA VAL A 226 18.74 4.84 -12.45
C VAL A 226 19.50 6.07 -12.94
N ILE A 227 19.65 7.07 -12.08
CA ILE A 227 20.40 8.29 -12.35
C ILE A 227 21.54 8.38 -11.33
N ASN A 228 22.78 8.46 -11.81
CA ASN A 228 23.99 8.53 -10.97
C ASN A 228 24.06 7.43 -9.90
N GLY A 229 23.59 6.21 -10.23
CA GLY A 229 23.58 5.07 -9.30
C GLY A 229 22.43 5.05 -8.30
N HIS A 230 21.50 6.01 -8.35
CA HIS A 230 20.30 6.05 -7.52
C HIS A 230 19.05 5.66 -8.32
N ILE A 231 18.18 4.84 -7.74
CA ILE A 231 16.90 4.47 -8.36
C ILE A 231 15.96 5.67 -8.24
N ALA A 232 15.69 6.33 -9.36
CA ALA A 232 14.83 7.51 -9.42
C ALA A 232 13.36 7.13 -9.64
N LEU A 233 13.08 6.01 -10.31
CA LEU A 233 11.72 5.57 -10.59
C LEU A 233 11.65 4.04 -10.74
N THR A 234 10.64 3.44 -10.11
CA THR A 234 10.23 2.03 -10.28
C THR A 234 8.85 1.99 -10.93
N ARG A 235 8.42 0.79 -11.37
CA ARG A 235 7.06 0.58 -11.93
C ARG A 235 5.96 0.94 -10.94
N SER A 236 6.24 0.74 -9.65
CA SER A 236 5.36 0.90 -8.50
C SER A 236 5.44 2.26 -7.83
N THR A 237 6.25 3.19 -8.35
CA THR A 237 6.27 4.55 -7.82
C THR A 237 4.88 5.19 -7.97
N PRO A 238 4.15 5.49 -6.88
CA PRO A 238 2.73 5.86 -6.91
C PRO A 238 2.45 7.08 -7.79
N LEU A 239 1.41 7.02 -8.64
CA LEU A 239 1.03 8.07 -9.59
C LEU A 239 0.47 9.34 -8.93
#